data_AF-A0A8H7NCL5-F1
#
_entry.id   AF-A0A8H7NCL5-F1
#
_cell.length_a   1.000
_cell.length_b   1.000
_cell.length_c   1.000
_cell.angle_alpha   90.00
_cell.angle_beta   90.00
_cell.angle_gamma   90.00
#
_symmetry.space_group_name_H-M   'P 1'
#
loop_
_entity.id
_entity.type
_entity.pdbx_description
1 polymer ?
#
loop_
_entity_poly.entity_id
_entity_poly.type
_entity_poly.pdbx_seq_one_letter_code
_entity_poly.pdbx_strand_id
1 'polypeptide(L)'
;MAKVYCGFYDYGAKSQIPLDKQQRVPMMVVVKCGTPDEATSSKPGNRGKRDSQIILMSFLQKIMFDERMTELEYEMFNGLWKVTGISPDYYEIMLMVDADTKVFPDSLTHMVSAMVKDPEIMGLCGETKIANKRDSWVTAIQVFEYFVSHHLAKAFESVFGGVTCLPGCFCMYRIKAPKGGQNYWVPILANPDVVEHYSENVVETLHEKNLYLLGEDRYLTTLMLRTFPKRKQVFVPQAVCKTTVPDKFMVLLSQRRRWINSTIHNLMELVLVRDLCGTFCFSMQFVVAIELMGTLVLPAAIAFTFYVVITSIINQPPQIIPLVLLGLILGLPGVLVVVTAHSPSYIIWMLIYLLSLPIWNFVLPTYAFWKFDDFSWGDTRKTAGEKTKKAGLEYEGEFDSSKITMKRWAEFEREKRTRSTYWGSRDNVQSGSWIPSPGHTYDDNYYSDNQ
;
A
#
# COMPACT_ATOMS: atom_id res chain seq x y z
N MET A 1 -10.98 -17.52 -10.05
CA MET A 1 -11.76 -16.78 -11.07
C MET A 1 -12.06 -15.37 -10.57
N ALA A 2 -12.18 -14.40 -11.47
CA ALA A 2 -12.55 -13.02 -11.15
C ALA A 2 -13.47 -12.46 -12.23
N LYS A 3 -14.28 -11.46 -11.89
CA LYS A 3 -15.13 -10.72 -12.83
C LYS A 3 -14.64 -9.28 -12.94
N VAL A 4 -14.61 -8.75 -14.16
CA VAL A 4 -14.21 -7.37 -14.45
C VAL A 4 -15.45 -6.59 -14.88
N TYR A 5 -15.71 -5.46 -14.23
CA TYR A 5 -16.76 -4.52 -14.59
C TYR A 5 -16.14 -3.17 -14.91
N CYS A 6 -16.54 -2.55 -16.01
CA CYS A 6 -16.03 -1.25 -16.44
C CYS A 6 -17.20 -0.31 -16.73
N GLY A 7 -17.04 0.96 -16.40
CA GLY A 7 -18.08 1.97 -16.60
C GLY A 7 -17.67 3.31 -16.02
N PHE A 8 -18.63 4.18 -15.76
CA PHE A 8 -18.37 5.46 -15.13
C PHE A 8 -18.89 5.45 -13.69
N TYR A 9 -18.23 6.23 -12.83
CA TYR A 9 -18.67 6.41 -11.45
C TYR A 9 -20.10 6.97 -11.45
N ASP A 10 -21.01 6.23 -10.80
CA ASP A 10 -22.37 6.68 -10.56
C ASP A 10 -22.44 7.38 -9.21
N TYR A 11 -22.68 8.70 -9.25
CA TYR A 11 -22.85 9.53 -8.06
C TYR A 11 -24.14 9.17 -7.28
N GLY A 12 -25.08 8.48 -7.91
CA GLY A 12 -26.37 8.08 -7.36
C GLY A 12 -27.36 9.24 -7.23
N ALA A 13 -28.65 8.89 -7.16
CA ALA A 13 -29.74 9.87 -7.08
C ALA A 13 -29.72 10.76 -5.82
N LYS A 14 -29.00 10.37 -4.78
CA LYS A 14 -28.88 11.09 -3.50
C LYS A 14 -27.51 11.73 -3.30
N SER A 15 -26.75 11.95 -4.38
CA SER A 15 -25.42 12.55 -4.27
C SER A 15 -25.49 13.94 -3.64
N GLN A 16 -24.57 14.22 -2.73
CA GLN A 16 -24.36 15.58 -2.20
C GLN A 16 -23.56 16.46 -3.18
N ILE A 17 -23.02 15.87 -4.25
CA ILE A 17 -22.24 16.58 -5.26
C ILE A 17 -23.21 17.17 -6.30
N PRO A 18 -23.22 18.51 -6.49
CA PRO A 18 -24.05 19.16 -7.51
C PRO A 18 -23.80 18.60 -8.91
N LEU A 19 -24.84 18.50 -9.74
CA LEU A 19 -24.77 17.91 -11.09
C LEU A 19 -23.71 18.58 -11.97
N ASP A 20 -23.51 19.89 -11.84
CA ASP A 20 -22.49 20.66 -12.56
C ASP A 20 -21.05 20.30 -12.15
N LYS A 21 -20.87 19.69 -10.97
CA LYS A 21 -19.58 19.24 -10.44
C LYS A 21 -19.37 17.73 -10.57
N GLN A 22 -20.35 16.99 -11.08
CA GLN A 22 -20.22 15.56 -11.31
C GLN A 22 -19.37 15.31 -12.55
N GLN A 23 -18.12 14.87 -12.32
CA GLN A 23 -17.19 14.57 -13.39
C GLN A 23 -17.39 13.13 -13.88
N ARG A 24 -17.17 12.92 -15.17
CA ARG A 24 -17.20 11.59 -15.74
C ARG A 24 -15.92 10.83 -15.36
N VAL A 25 -15.95 10.14 -14.23
CA VAL A 25 -14.81 9.36 -13.71
C VAL A 25 -14.88 7.93 -14.24
N PRO A 26 -13.91 7.48 -15.07
CA PRO A 26 -13.84 6.09 -15.50
C PRO A 26 -13.53 5.16 -14.33
N MET A 27 -14.24 4.04 -14.25
CA MET A 27 -14.13 3.06 -13.18
C MET A 27 -13.93 1.66 -13.75
N MET A 28 -13.05 0.90 -13.09
CA MET A 28 -12.93 -0.53 -13.25
C MET A 28 -13.04 -1.19 -11.88
N VAL A 29 -13.86 -2.23 -11.79
CA VAL A 29 -14.03 -3.05 -10.58
C VAL A 29 -13.65 -4.48 -10.91
N VAL A 30 -12.65 -5.01 -10.19
CA VAL A 30 -12.26 -6.42 -10.26
C VAL A 30 -12.79 -7.14 -9.02
N VAL A 31 -13.75 -8.04 -9.23
CA VAL A 31 -14.35 -8.86 -8.18
C VAL A 31 -13.70 -10.23 -8.16
N LYS A 32 -12.96 -10.54 -7.09
CA LYS A 32 -12.32 -11.84 -6.87
C LYS A 32 -13.39 -12.84 -6.42
N CYS A 33 -13.75 -13.79 -7.29
CA CYS A 33 -14.88 -14.70 -7.05
C CYS A 33 -14.47 -16.05 -6.45
N GLY A 34 -13.17 -16.35 -6.36
CA GLY A 34 -12.67 -17.66 -5.91
C GLY A 34 -12.63 -18.69 -7.04
N THR A 35 -12.10 -19.87 -6.74
CA THR A 35 -12.19 -21.05 -7.62
C THR A 35 -13.56 -21.74 -7.43
N PRO A 36 -13.94 -22.70 -8.30
CA PRO A 36 -15.14 -23.51 -8.06
C PRO A 36 -15.07 -24.25 -6.71
N ASP A 37 -13.88 -24.65 -6.29
CA ASP A 37 -13.62 -25.34 -5.02
C ASP A 37 -13.91 -24.44 -3.81
N GLU A 38 -13.69 -23.13 -3.94
CA GLU A 38 -13.98 -22.14 -2.89
C GLU A 38 -15.46 -21.75 -2.81
N ALA A 39 -16.31 -22.18 -3.77
CA ALA A 39 -17.68 -21.69 -3.90
C ALA A 39 -18.56 -21.94 -2.67
N THR A 40 -18.28 -23.00 -1.91
CA THR A 40 -18.99 -23.34 -0.67
C THR A 40 -18.34 -22.73 0.58
N SER A 41 -17.18 -22.08 0.45
CA SER A 41 -16.52 -21.43 1.58
C SER A 41 -17.32 -20.21 2.06
N SER A 42 -17.13 -19.84 3.33
CA SER A 42 -17.80 -18.67 3.91
C SER A 42 -17.43 -17.34 3.23
N LYS A 43 -16.30 -17.30 2.51
CA LYS A 43 -15.73 -16.09 1.89
C LYS A 43 -14.98 -16.45 0.59
N PRO A 44 -15.69 -16.87 -0.47
CA PRO A 44 -15.06 -17.29 -1.73
C PRO A 44 -14.28 -16.13 -2.36
N GLY A 45 -13.05 -16.39 -2.81
CA GLY A 45 -12.23 -15.36 -3.47
C GLY A 45 -11.72 -14.26 -2.55
N ASN A 46 -11.92 -14.40 -1.24
CA ASN A 46 -11.41 -13.44 -0.28
C ASN A 46 -9.88 -13.52 -0.25
N ARG A 47 -9.24 -12.39 -0.52
CA ARG A 47 -7.80 -12.24 -0.70
C ARG A 47 -7.38 -10.89 -0.13
N GLY A 48 -6.14 -10.80 0.34
CA GLY A 48 -5.63 -9.62 1.02
C GLY A 48 -5.41 -8.42 0.09
N LYS A 49 -4.93 -7.34 0.70
CA LYS A 49 -4.52 -6.12 0.00
C LYS A 49 -3.42 -6.39 -1.02
N ARG A 50 -2.37 -7.10 -0.58
CA ARG A 50 -1.22 -7.53 -1.41
C ARG A 50 -1.66 -8.23 -2.71
N ASP A 51 -2.60 -9.16 -2.63
CA ASP A 51 -3.12 -9.87 -3.82
C ASP A 51 -3.74 -8.90 -4.84
N SER A 52 -4.41 -7.85 -4.38
CA SER A 52 -5.03 -6.84 -5.25
C SER A 52 -3.98 -5.93 -5.89
N GLN A 53 -2.91 -5.60 -5.15
CA GLN A 53 -1.76 -4.88 -5.68
C GLN A 53 -1.01 -5.72 -6.73
N ILE A 54 -0.80 -7.02 -6.48
CA ILE A 54 -0.14 -7.95 -7.42
C ILE A 54 -0.91 -8.05 -8.74
N ILE A 55 -2.25 -8.16 -8.71
CA ILE A 55 -3.08 -8.19 -9.93
C ILE A 55 -2.75 -6.97 -10.82
N LEU A 56 -2.71 -5.78 -10.23
CA LEU A 56 -2.45 -4.55 -10.97
C LEU A 56 -0.98 -4.43 -11.40
N MET A 57 -0.04 -4.77 -10.52
CA MET A 57 1.39 -4.69 -10.82
C MET A 57 1.80 -5.68 -11.91
N SER A 58 1.34 -6.93 -11.84
CA SER A 58 1.59 -7.96 -12.87
C SER A 58 0.96 -7.58 -14.21
N PHE A 59 -0.27 -7.04 -14.19
CA PHE A 59 -0.93 -6.50 -15.38
C PHE A 59 -0.10 -5.40 -16.05
N LEU A 60 0.37 -4.42 -15.27
CA LEU A 60 1.19 -3.31 -15.80
C LEU A 60 2.56 -3.77 -16.31
N GLN A 61 3.22 -4.72 -15.63
CA GLN A 61 4.46 -5.34 -16.12
C GLN A 61 4.22 -5.99 -17.48
N LYS A 62 3.25 -6.89 -17.58
CA LYS A 62 3.01 -7.66 -18.80
C LYS A 62 2.69 -6.77 -20.00
N ILE A 63 1.94 -5.70 -19.78
CA ILE A 63 1.65 -4.71 -20.82
C ILE A 63 2.93 -4.02 -21.28
N MET A 64 3.79 -3.60 -20.35
CA MET A 64 5.00 -2.84 -20.67
C MET A 64 6.04 -3.67 -21.44
N PHE A 65 6.07 -4.99 -21.22
CA PHE A 65 7.00 -5.91 -21.87
C PHE A 65 6.37 -6.72 -23.02
N ASP A 66 5.11 -6.46 -23.39
CA ASP A 66 4.32 -7.27 -24.35
C ASP A 66 4.40 -8.78 -24.06
N GLU A 67 4.21 -9.15 -22.79
CA GLU A 67 4.24 -10.53 -22.33
C GLU A 67 2.89 -11.24 -22.52
N ARG A 68 2.91 -12.56 -22.32
CA ARG A 68 1.67 -13.36 -22.28
C ARG A 68 0.86 -12.97 -21.04
N MET A 69 -0.43 -12.74 -21.25
CA MET A 69 -1.38 -12.36 -20.22
C MET A 69 -2.48 -13.40 -20.06
N THR A 70 -3.11 -13.38 -18.89
CA THR A 70 -4.30 -14.16 -18.55
C THR A 70 -5.54 -13.54 -19.19
N GLU A 71 -6.65 -14.28 -19.20
CA GLU A 71 -7.95 -13.75 -19.61
C GLU A 71 -8.40 -12.57 -18.73
N LEU A 72 -8.10 -12.59 -17.42
CA LEU A 72 -8.39 -11.48 -16.51
C LEU A 72 -7.69 -10.20 -16.96
N GLU A 73 -6.40 -10.29 -17.22
CA GLU A 73 -5.57 -9.16 -17.66
C GLU A 73 -5.99 -8.66 -19.04
N TYR A 74 -6.37 -9.57 -19.94
CA TYR A 74 -6.93 -9.20 -21.25
C TYR A 74 -8.25 -8.41 -21.12
N GLU A 75 -9.17 -8.86 -20.26
CA GLU A 75 -10.42 -8.13 -19.99
C GLU A 75 -10.17 -6.81 -19.26
N MET A 76 -9.16 -6.73 -18.39
CA MET A 76 -8.71 -5.46 -17.81
C MET A 76 -8.16 -4.51 -18.89
N PHE A 77 -7.32 -5.00 -19.81
CA PHE A 77 -6.81 -4.16 -20.90
C PHE A 77 -7.95 -3.55 -21.71
N ASN A 78 -8.86 -4.41 -22.19
CA ASN A 78 -9.99 -4.00 -23.01
C ASN A 78 -10.97 -3.11 -22.25
N GLY A 79 -11.19 -3.39 -20.97
CA GLY A 79 -12.04 -2.61 -20.09
C GLY A 79 -11.54 -1.18 -19.92
N LEU A 80 -10.26 -1.01 -19.59
CA LEU A 80 -9.61 0.30 -19.48
C LEU A 80 -9.66 1.03 -20.83
N TRP A 81 -9.23 0.38 -21.91
CA TRP A 81 -9.20 1.00 -23.22
C TRP A 81 -10.59 1.46 -23.68
N LYS A 82 -11.63 0.66 -23.49
CA LYS A 82 -13.01 1.03 -23.85
C LYS A 82 -13.56 2.21 -23.05
N VAL A 83 -13.24 2.28 -21.75
CA VAL A 83 -13.83 3.30 -20.87
C VAL A 83 -13.06 4.63 -20.90
N THR A 84 -11.74 4.59 -21.07
CA THR A 84 -10.90 5.79 -21.09
C THR A 84 -10.48 6.23 -22.49
N GLY A 85 -10.47 5.33 -23.48
CA GLY A 85 -9.86 5.56 -24.78
C GLY A 85 -8.32 5.53 -24.76
N ILE A 86 -7.72 5.27 -23.59
CA ILE A 86 -6.27 5.34 -23.35
C ILE A 86 -5.76 3.92 -23.12
N SER A 87 -4.74 3.53 -23.87
CA SER A 87 -4.09 2.23 -23.68
C SER A 87 -3.36 2.21 -22.32
N PRO A 88 -3.43 1.10 -21.54
CA PRO A 88 -2.91 1.12 -20.18
C PRO A 88 -1.40 1.32 -20.05
N ASP A 89 -0.62 1.12 -21.11
CA ASP A 89 0.81 1.42 -21.15
C ASP A 89 1.11 2.92 -21.00
N TYR A 90 0.14 3.82 -21.23
CA TYR A 90 0.32 5.27 -21.08
C TYR A 90 0.27 5.74 -19.62
N TYR A 91 -0.19 4.93 -18.66
CA TYR A 91 -0.24 5.35 -17.26
C TYR A 91 1.18 5.41 -16.66
N GLU A 92 1.49 6.52 -15.97
CA GLU A 92 2.82 6.78 -15.42
C GLU A 92 2.88 6.72 -13.89
N ILE A 93 1.76 6.99 -13.23
CA ILE A 93 1.65 7.08 -11.78
C ILE A 93 0.39 6.36 -11.30
N MET A 94 0.45 5.83 -10.08
CA MET A 94 -0.66 5.16 -9.43
C MET A 94 -0.78 5.66 -7.99
N LEU A 95 -1.99 6.05 -7.61
CA LEU A 95 -2.34 6.30 -6.21
C LEU A 95 -2.97 5.03 -5.62
N MET A 96 -2.50 4.63 -4.44
CA MET A 96 -3.10 3.58 -3.60
C MET A 96 -3.76 4.24 -2.39
N VAL A 97 -5.03 3.88 -2.15
CA VAL A 97 -5.84 4.41 -1.05
C VAL A 97 -6.63 3.27 -0.42
N ASP A 98 -6.64 3.20 0.91
CA ASP A 98 -7.48 2.24 1.62
C ASP A 98 -8.96 2.67 1.58
N ALA A 99 -9.88 1.71 1.58
CA ALA A 99 -11.31 1.97 1.41
C ALA A 99 -11.94 2.82 2.53
N ASP A 100 -11.30 2.90 3.70
CA ASP A 100 -11.73 3.69 4.86
C ASP A 100 -11.02 5.07 4.94
N THR A 101 -10.24 5.43 3.92
CA THR A 101 -9.46 6.67 3.89
C THR A 101 -10.15 7.76 3.07
N LYS A 102 -10.29 8.95 3.69
CA LYS A 102 -10.86 10.15 3.09
C LYS A 102 -9.73 11.11 2.68
N VAL A 103 -9.55 11.32 1.39
CA VAL A 103 -8.50 12.21 0.84
C VAL A 103 -9.00 13.65 0.78
N PHE A 104 -8.15 14.63 1.11
CA PHE A 104 -8.52 16.05 0.97
C PHE A 104 -8.53 16.46 -0.52
N PRO A 105 -9.38 17.43 -0.93
CA PRO A 105 -9.56 17.76 -2.34
C PRO A 105 -8.30 18.17 -3.10
N ASP A 106 -7.33 18.82 -2.44
CA ASP A 106 -6.09 19.31 -3.02
C ASP A 106 -4.93 18.29 -2.95
N SER A 107 -5.06 17.22 -2.16
CA SER A 107 -3.95 16.29 -1.89
C SER A 107 -3.45 15.56 -3.12
N LEU A 108 -4.35 15.15 -4.02
CA LEU A 108 -3.96 14.51 -5.27
C LEU A 108 -3.10 15.45 -6.12
N THR A 109 -3.47 16.72 -6.20
CA THR A 109 -2.72 17.74 -6.94
C THR A 109 -1.31 17.92 -6.40
N HIS A 110 -1.15 17.99 -5.06
CA HIS A 110 0.18 18.10 -4.43
C HIS A 110 1.07 16.88 -4.72
N MET A 111 0.50 15.67 -4.64
CA MET A 111 1.22 14.42 -4.94
C MET A 111 1.66 14.35 -6.41
N VAL A 112 0.75 14.64 -7.34
CA VAL A 112 1.07 14.64 -8.78
C VAL A 112 2.10 15.73 -9.09
N SER A 113 1.97 16.93 -8.51
CA SER A 113 2.94 18.00 -8.70
C SER A 113 4.35 17.61 -8.24
N ALA A 114 4.48 16.90 -7.12
CA ALA A 114 5.77 16.40 -6.65
C ALA A 114 6.37 15.38 -7.63
N MET A 115 5.57 14.42 -8.09
CA MET A 115 6.00 13.42 -9.09
C MET A 115 6.42 14.06 -10.42
N VAL A 116 5.69 15.06 -10.90
CA VAL A 116 6.05 15.75 -12.16
C VAL A 116 7.33 16.57 -12.00
N LYS A 117 7.50 17.23 -10.85
CA LYS A 117 8.67 18.09 -10.58
C LYS A 117 9.99 17.31 -10.48
N ASP A 118 9.97 16.11 -9.91
CA ASP A 118 11.17 15.29 -9.73
C ASP A 118 10.97 13.86 -10.29
N PRO A 119 11.50 13.55 -11.49
CA PRO A 119 11.46 12.22 -12.09
C PRO A 119 12.19 11.11 -11.31
N GLU A 120 13.06 11.47 -10.36
CA GLU A 120 13.76 10.51 -9.49
C GLU A 120 12.86 9.99 -8.37
N ILE A 121 11.77 10.68 -8.04
CA ILE A 121 10.78 10.19 -7.08
C ILE A 121 10.11 8.95 -7.67
N MET A 122 10.30 7.81 -7.00
CA MET A 122 9.66 6.54 -7.35
C MET A 122 8.40 6.25 -6.53
N GLY A 123 8.31 6.85 -5.34
CA GLY A 123 7.17 6.70 -4.47
C GLY A 123 7.07 7.88 -3.50
N LEU A 124 5.86 8.21 -3.07
CA LEU A 124 5.64 9.22 -2.05
C LEU A 124 4.40 8.92 -1.22
N CYS A 125 4.32 9.50 -0.03
CA CYS A 125 3.12 9.47 0.81
C CYS A 125 2.75 10.86 1.33
N GLY A 126 1.49 11.00 1.71
CA GLY A 126 0.98 12.21 2.36
C GLY A 126 0.82 12.03 3.86
N GLU A 127 0.40 13.11 4.55
CA GLU A 127 0.10 13.09 5.98
C GLU A 127 -1.24 12.37 6.26
N THR A 128 -1.17 11.26 6.99
CA THR A 128 -2.35 10.52 7.45
C THR A 128 -2.82 11.04 8.81
N LYS A 129 -4.00 11.68 8.84
CA LYS A 129 -4.65 12.14 10.07
C LYS A 129 -5.73 11.17 10.54
N ILE A 130 -6.04 11.23 11.83
CA ILE A 130 -7.15 10.47 12.41
C ILE A 130 -8.47 11.23 12.21
N ALA A 131 -9.51 10.54 11.74
CA ALA A 131 -10.87 11.08 11.60
C ALA A 131 -11.64 11.09 12.92
N ASN A 132 -11.58 9.98 13.66
CA ASN A 132 -12.36 9.67 14.87
C ASN A 132 -11.61 9.97 16.17
N LYS A 133 -10.93 11.12 16.27
CA LYS A 133 -9.99 11.45 17.37
C LYS A 133 -10.61 11.45 18.77
N ARG A 134 -11.93 11.64 18.87
CA ARG A 134 -12.66 11.89 20.12
C ARG A 134 -13.70 10.81 20.42
N ASP A 135 -13.74 9.74 19.64
CA ASP A 135 -14.80 8.73 19.74
C ASP A 135 -14.60 7.83 20.97
N SER A 136 -13.34 7.61 21.39
CA SER A 136 -13.01 6.87 22.61
C SER A 136 -11.65 7.26 23.19
N TRP A 137 -11.37 6.86 24.43
CA TRP A 137 -10.04 7.02 25.02
C TRP A 137 -8.96 6.28 24.20
N VAL A 138 -9.31 5.18 23.53
CA VAL A 138 -8.41 4.41 22.66
C VAL A 138 -8.05 5.24 21.42
N THR A 139 -9.02 5.93 20.83
CA THR A 139 -8.74 6.84 19.70
C THR A 139 -7.90 8.05 20.13
N ALA A 140 -8.11 8.54 21.36
CA ALA A 140 -7.43 9.73 21.89
C ALA A 140 -5.92 9.50 22.07
N ILE A 141 -5.51 8.34 22.60
CA ILE A 141 -4.09 8.02 22.81
C ILE A 141 -3.30 7.84 21.50
N GLN A 142 -4.00 7.63 20.37
CA GLN A 142 -3.40 7.43 19.05
C GLN A 142 -3.10 8.73 18.31
N VAL A 143 -3.73 9.86 18.66
CA VAL A 143 -3.63 11.11 17.88
C VAL A 143 -2.19 11.59 17.74
N PHE A 144 -1.48 11.68 18.86
CA PHE A 144 -0.10 12.15 18.85
C PHE A 144 0.86 11.07 18.34
N GLU A 145 0.59 9.78 18.60
CA GLU A 145 1.37 8.69 18.04
C GLU A 145 1.35 8.70 16.51
N TYR A 146 0.17 8.86 15.90
CA TYR A 146 0.04 9.01 14.44
C TYR A 146 0.80 10.24 13.93
N PHE A 147 0.78 11.35 14.66
CA PHE A 147 1.57 12.53 14.28
C PHE A 147 3.08 12.23 14.30
N VAL A 148 3.57 11.51 15.33
CA VAL A 148 4.98 11.10 15.39
C VAL A 148 5.32 10.15 14.22
N SER A 149 4.53 9.10 13.99
CA SER A 149 4.87 8.03 13.04
C SER A 149 4.54 8.35 11.57
N HIS A 150 3.48 9.10 11.29
CA HIS A 150 3.00 9.41 9.93
C HIS A 150 3.30 10.85 9.48
N HIS A 151 3.83 11.70 10.35
CA HIS A 151 4.27 13.04 9.98
C HIS A 151 5.75 13.26 10.31
N LEU A 152 6.13 13.28 11.59
CA LEU A 152 7.50 13.65 12.00
C LEU A 152 8.55 12.66 11.48
N ALA A 153 8.35 11.36 11.70
CA ALA A 153 9.27 10.33 11.23
C ALA A 153 9.38 10.34 9.70
N LYS A 154 8.25 10.47 8.99
CA LYS A 154 8.21 10.51 7.52
C LYS A 154 8.89 11.75 6.95
N ALA A 155 8.68 12.90 7.58
CA ALA A 155 9.38 14.13 7.24
C ALA A 155 10.90 13.99 7.44
N PHE A 156 11.32 13.40 8.55
CA PHE A 156 12.74 13.14 8.83
C PHE A 156 13.36 12.19 7.79
N GLU A 157 12.75 11.03 7.53
CA GLU A 157 13.24 10.08 6.52
C GLU A 157 13.28 10.70 5.11
N SER A 158 12.31 11.57 4.79
CA SER A 158 12.23 12.26 3.51
C SER A 158 13.36 13.27 3.30
N VAL A 159 14.01 13.78 4.35
CA VAL A 159 15.23 14.61 4.21
C VAL A 159 16.33 13.83 3.51
N PHE A 160 16.40 12.52 3.76
CA PHE A 160 17.33 11.61 3.10
C PHE A 160 16.80 11.08 1.76
N GLY A 161 15.59 11.46 1.34
CA GLY A 161 14.95 10.90 0.15
C GLY A 161 14.69 9.40 0.23
N GLY A 162 14.63 8.84 1.45
CA GLY A 162 14.55 7.40 1.70
C GLY A 162 13.49 7.04 2.72
N VAL A 163 12.25 7.52 2.54
CA VAL A 163 11.10 7.09 3.37
C VAL A 163 11.01 5.57 3.37
N THR A 164 11.17 4.95 4.54
CA THR A 164 11.37 3.49 4.70
C THR A 164 10.06 2.70 4.69
N CYS A 165 8.94 3.40 4.79
CA CYS A 165 7.61 2.84 4.75
C CYS A 165 6.64 3.88 4.18
N LEU A 166 6.13 3.64 2.97
CA LEU A 166 5.00 4.36 2.41
C LEU A 166 3.70 3.72 2.93
N PRO A 167 2.90 4.42 3.74
CA PRO A 167 1.67 3.85 4.30
C PRO A 167 0.68 3.55 3.19
N GLY A 168 0.19 2.32 3.08
CA GLY A 168 -0.69 1.97 1.98
C GLY A 168 -2.09 2.55 2.05
N CYS A 169 -2.44 3.28 3.10
CA CYS A 169 -3.70 4.02 3.18
C CYS A 169 -3.70 5.26 2.28
N PHE A 170 -2.54 5.85 1.99
CA PHE A 170 -2.42 7.05 1.17
C PHE A 170 -0.99 7.25 0.64
N CYS A 171 -0.66 6.52 -0.42
CA CYS A 171 0.64 6.62 -1.09
C CYS A 171 0.49 6.59 -2.61
N MET A 172 1.48 7.15 -3.30
CA MET A 172 1.54 7.21 -4.76
C MET A 172 2.87 6.62 -5.24
N TYR A 173 2.82 5.80 -6.27
CA TYR A 173 3.97 5.16 -6.88
C TYR A 173 4.09 5.56 -8.34
N ARG A 174 5.34 5.62 -8.82
CA ARG A 174 5.64 5.74 -10.24
C ARG A 174 5.61 4.36 -10.87
N ILE A 175 4.81 4.19 -11.91
CA ILE A 175 4.72 2.94 -12.69
C ILE A 175 5.98 2.78 -13.54
N LYS A 176 6.35 3.85 -14.25
CA LYS A 176 7.51 3.94 -15.14
C LYS A 176 8.10 5.35 -15.14
N ALA A 177 9.36 5.46 -15.47
CA ALA A 177 10.07 6.73 -15.54
C ALA A 177 10.80 6.90 -16.87
N PRO A 178 10.89 8.12 -17.42
CA PRO A 178 11.71 8.37 -18.58
C PRO A 178 13.19 8.22 -18.23
N LYS A 179 14.01 7.69 -19.15
CA LYS A 179 15.46 7.60 -18.99
C LYS A 179 16.17 7.96 -20.30
N GLY A 180 16.93 9.06 -20.29
CA GLY A 180 17.71 9.52 -21.44
C GLY A 180 16.90 10.33 -22.47
N GLY A 181 17.37 10.32 -23.73
CA GLY A 181 16.69 10.96 -24.87
C GLY A 181 15.40 10.24 -25.32
N GLN A 182 14.67 10.87 -26.24
CA GLN A 182 13.24 10.61 -26.53
C GLN A 182 12.83 9.12 -26.60
N ASN A 183 11.72 8.80 -25.91
CA ASN A 183 10.94 7.55 -25.91
C ASN A 183 11.48 6.31 -25.17
N TYR A 184 12.54 6.42 -24.36
CA TYR A 184 12.94 5.30 -23.50
C TYR A 184 12.36 5.41 -22.08
N TRP A 185 11.60 4.38 -21.69
CA TRP A 185 10.97 4.27 -20.38
C TRP A 185 11.55 3.09 -19.60
N VAL A 186 11.77 3.31 -18.30
CA VAL A 186 12.19 2.27 -17.36
C VAL A 186 11.03 1.94 -16.43
N PRO A 187 10.64 0.66 -16.31
CA PRO A 187 9.66 0.25 -15.32
C PRO A 187 10.21 0.49 -13.92
N ILE A 188 9.38 1.07 -13.06
CA ILE A 188 9.71 1.32 -11.65
C ILE A 188 8.88 0.37 -10.79
N LEU A 189 7.60 0.65 -10.59
CA LEU A 189 6.73 -0.28 -9.88
C LEU A 189 6.42 -1.54 -10.72
N ALA A 190 6.34 -1.39 -12.04
CA ALA A 190 6.12 -2.50 -12.98
C ALA A 190 7.41 -3.27 -13.31
N ASN A 191 8.47 -3.09 -12.52
CA ASN A 191 9.75 -3.75 -12.75
C ASN A 191 9.63 -5.26 -12.42
N PRO A 192 10.10 -6.17 -13.29
CA PRO A 192 9.94 -7.62 -13.08
C PRO A 192 10.51 -8.10 -11.75
N ASP A 193 11.68 -7.60 -11.33
CA ASP A 193 12.28 -7.99 -10.04
C ASP A 193 11.39 -7.54 -8.87
N VAL A 194 10.80 -6.35 -8.94
CA VAL A 194 9.86 -5.87 -7.91
C VAL A 194 8.59 -6.73 -7.89
N VAL A 195 8.02 -7.02 -9.06
CA VAL A 195 6.77 -7.78 -9.16
C VAL A 195 6.96 -9.23 -8.70
N GLU A 196 8.04 -9.89 -9.13
CA GLU A 196 8.34 -11.28 -8.82
C GLU A 196 8.53 -11.48 -7.32
N HIS A 197 9.44 -10.73 -6.69
CA HIS A 197 9.65 -10.80 -5.23
C HIS A 197 8.40 -10.38 -4.46
N TYR A 198 7.67 -9.36 -4.92
CA TYR A 198 6.41 -8.96 -4.30
C TYR A 198 5.28 -9.96 -4.51
N SER A 199 5.43 -10.93 -5.43
CA SER A 199 4.46 -12.00 -5.68
C SER A 199 4.78 -13.33 -4.97
N GLU A 200 5.88 -13.39 -4.20
CA GLU A 200 6.27 -14.61 -3.47
C GLU A 200 5.17 -15.10 -2.51
N ASN A 201 4.73 -16.33 -2.72
CA ASN A 201 3.63 -16.96 -1.98
C ASN A 201 4.09 -18.15 -1.14
N VAL A 202 5.30 -18.68 -1.40
CA VAL A 202 5.89 -19.74 -0.60
C VAL A 202 6.59 -19.09 0.59
N VAL A 203 6.10 -19.41 1.78
CA VAL A 203 6.49 -18.72 3.01
C VAL A 203 6.75 -19.74 4.11
N GLU A 204 8.01 -20.11 4.27
CA GLU A 204 8.41 -21.18 5.18
C GLU A 204 8.76 -20.63 6.56
N THR A 205 9.51 -19.54 6.59
CA THR A 205 10.09 -18.99 7.83
C THR A 205 9.15 -18.01 8.53
N LEU A 206 9.34 -17.85 9.85
CA LEU A 206 8.62 -16.83 10.62
C LEU A 206 8.94 -15.41 10.12
N HIS A 207 10.16 -15.20 9.64
CA HIS A 207 10.59 -13.93 9.08
C HIS A 207 9.81 -13.58 7.81
N GLU A 208 9.76 -14.50 6.86
CA GLU A 208 9.00 -14.32 5.62
C GLU A 208 7.50 -14.16 5.91
N LYS A 209 6.93 -14.87 6.88
CA LYS A 209 5.51 -14.68 7.28
C LYS A 209 5.24 -13.25 7.75
N ASN A 210 6.12 -12.69 8.56
CA ASN A 210 5.98 -11.32 9.05
C ASN A 210 6.19 -10.27 7.94
N LEU A 211 7.10 -10.51 6.99
CA LEU A 211 7.29 -9.62 5.84
C LEU A 211 6.10 -9.65 4.89
N TYR A 212 5.72 -10.85 4.42
CA TYR A 212 4.83 -11.05 3.29
C TYR A 212 3.34 -11.00 3.64
N LEU A 213 2.96 -11.34 4.88
CA LEU A 213 1.55 -11.45 5.29
C LEU A 213 1.09 -10.31 6.19
N LEU A 214 2.01 -9.65 6.91
CA LEU A 214 1.69 -8.61 7.89
C LEU A 214 2.17 -7.22 7.48
N GLY A 215 3.17 -7.14 6.61
CA GLY A 215 3.93 -5.92 6.31
C GLY A 215 3.97 -5.53 4.86
N GLU A 216 2.97 -5.85 4.06
CA GLU A 216 2.99 -5.75 2.60
C GLU A 216 3.40 -4.36 2.08
N ASP A 217 2.87 -3.29 2.69
CA ASP A 217 3.19 -1.90 2.30
C ASP A 217 4.67 -1.54 2.63
N ARG A 218 5.16 -2.02 3.78
CA ARG A 218 6.56 -1.86 4.22
C ARG A 218 7.50 -2.66 3.33
N TYR A 219 7.15 -3.90 3.06
CA TYR A 219 7.94 -4.80 2.23
C TYR A 219 8.05 -4.27 0.79
N LEU A 220 6.95 -3.78 0.20
CA LEU A 220 7.00 -3.13 -1.12
C LEU A 220 7.94 -1.91 -1.12
N THR A 221 7.87 -1.08 -0.08
CA THR A 221 8.75 0.08 0.07
C THR A 221 10.23 -0.33 0.15
N THR A 222 10.54 -1.37 0.93
CA THR A 222 11.89 -1.94 1.07
C THR A 222 12.40 -2.51 -0.24
N LEU A 223 11.56 -3.26 -0.95
CA LEU A 223 11.90 -3.84 -2.25
C LEU A 223 12.23 -2.75 -3.27
N MET A 224 11.46 -1.65 -3.30
CA MET A 224 11.76 -0.52 -4.16
C MET A 224 13.08 0.18 -3.81
N LEU A 225 13.41 0.37 -2.52
CA LEU A 225 14.71 0.90 -2.10
C LEU A 225 15.86 0.00 -2.53
N ARG A 226 15.67 -1.33 -2.42
CA ARG A 226 16.67 -2.33 -2.80
C ARG A 226 16.91 -2.35 -4.31
N THR A 227 15.85 -2.32 -5.10
CA THR A 227 15.94 -2.38 -6.57
C THR A 227 16.42 -1.06 -7.18
N PHE A 228 16.05 0.08 -6.57
CA PHE A 228 16.37 1.41 -7.08
C PHE A 228 17.01 2.32 -6.02
N PRO A 229 18.22 2.02 -5.53
CA PRO A 229 18.86 2.76 -4.43
C PRO A 229 19.17 4.22 -4.77
N LYS A 230 19.25 4.56 -6.08
CA LYS A 230 19.51 5.92 -6.56
C LYS A 230 18.24 6.76 -6.76
N ARG A 231 17.05 6.21 -6.47
CA ARG A 231 15.76 6.91 -6.60
C ARG A 231 15.23 7.31 -5.23
N LYS A 232 14.31 8.26 -5.23
CA LYS A 232 13.81 8.88 -3.99
C LYS A 232 12.44 8.36 -3.59
N GLN A 233 12.25 8.19 -2.29
CA GLN A 233 10.94 8.08 -1.66
C GLN A 233 10.74 9.20 -0.66
N VAL A 234 9.67 9.97 -0.84
CA VAL A 234 9.50 11.25 -0.14
C VAL A 234 8.16 11.37 0.57
N PHE A 235 8.10 12.30 1.52
CA PHE A 235 6.90 12.69 2.23
C PHE A 235 6.42 14.06 1.74
N VAL A 236 5.14 14.16 1.38
CA VAL A 236 4.51 15.40 0.92
C VAL A 236 3.53 15.89 2.00
N PRO A 237 3.95 16.77 2.91
CA PRO A 237 3.13 17.16 4.07
C PRO A 237 1.84 17.91 3.69
N GLN A 238 1.79 18.55 2.53
CA GLN A 238 0.60 19.25 2.03
C GLN A 238 -0.49 18.27 1.54
N ALA A 239 -0.10 17.05 1.14
CA ALA A 239 -1.06 16.03 0.75
C ALA A 239 -1.60 15.37 2.01
N VAL A 240 -2.85 15.64 2.37
CA VAL A 240 -3.47 15.18 3.62
C VAL A 240 -4.60 14.19 3.34
N CYS A 241 -4.69 13.14 4.16
CA CYS A 241 -5.86 12.27 4.23
C CYS A 241 -6.33 12.07 5.68
N LYS A 242 -7.52 11.49 5.85
CA LYS A 242 -8.07 11.07 7.13
C LYS A 242 -8.46 9.60 7.10
N THR A 243 -7.94 8.81 8.02
CA THR A 243 -8.32 7.40 8.23
C THR A 243 -9.06 7.22 9.56
N THR A 244 -9.76 6.10 9.71
CA THR A 244 -10.46 5.73 10.94
C THR A 244 -9.60 4.75 11.72
N VAL A 245 -9.26 5.09 12.96
CA VAL A 245 -8.42 4.22 13.81
C VAL A 245 -9.27 3.33 14.71
N PRO A 246 -8.71 2.22 15.25
CA PRO A 246 -9.42 1.39 16.22
C PRO A 246 -9.93 2.19 17.41
N ASP A 247 -11.22 2.03 17.71
CA ASP A 247 -11.93 2.63 18.85
C ASP A 247 -11.95 1.72 20.09
N LYS A 248 -11.72 0.42 19.90
CA LYS A 248 -11.65 -0.61 20.94
C LYS A 248 -10.22 -1.05 21.21
N PHE A 249 -9.86 -1.18 22.48
CA PHE A 249 -8.48 -1.48 22.89
C PHE A 249 -7.97 -2.83 22.37
N MET A 250 -8.81 -3.87 22.36
CA MET A 250 -8.42 -5.19 21.82
C MET A 250 -8.16 -5.16 20.31
N VAL A 251 -8.87 -4.29 19.59
CA VAL A 251 -8.65 -4.07 18.15
C VAL A 251 -7.35 -3.31 17.93
N LEU A 252 -7.07 -2.27 18.74
CA LEU A 252 -5.79 -1.57 18.73
C LEU A 252 -4.62 -2.51 19.02
N LEU A 253 -4.74 -3.35 20.04
CA LEU A 253 -3.69 -4.26 20.49
C LEU A 253 -3.34 -5.30 19.42
N SER A 254 -4.35 -5.82 18.70
CA SER A 254 -4.11 -6.73 17.58
C SER A 254 -3.54 -6.01 16.33
N GLN A 255 -3.99 -4.79 16.04
CA GLN A 255 -3.39 -3.95 14.98
C GLN A 255 -1.89 -3.68 15.27
N ARG A 256 -1.56 -3.31 16.51
CA ARG A 256 -0.19 -2.94 16.88
C ARG A 256 0.75 -4.11 16.99
N ARG A 257 0.25 -5.30 17.36
CA ARG A 257 1.02 -6.54 17.18
C ARG A 257 1.46 -6.71 15.73
N ARG A 258 0.54 -6.61 14.76
CA ARG A 258 0.86 -6.71 13.33
C ARG A 258 1.92 -5.69 12.92
N TRP A 259 1.74 -4.42 13.31
CA TRP A 259 2.64 -3.35 12.92
C TRP A 259 4.03 -3.49 13.54
N ILE A 260 4.12 -3.82 14.82
CA ILE A 260 5.40 -3.98 15.53
C ILE A 260 6.18 -5.17 14.96
N ASN A 261 5.53 -6.34 14.82
CA ASN A 261 6.20 -7.53 14.30
C ASN A 261 6.71 -7.30 12.87
N SER A 262 5.85 -6.75 11.99
CA SER A 262 6.26 -6.39 10.63
C SER A 262 7.41 -5.37 10.61
N THR A 263 7.39 -4.37 11.50
CA THR A 263 8.44 -3.34 11.55
C THR A 263 9.79 -3.97 11.86
N ILE A 264 9.88 -4.87 12.84
CA ILE A 264 11.14 -5.53 13.20
C ILE A 264 11.73 -6.29 12.00
N HIS A 265 10.92 -7.11 11.35
CA HIS A 265 11.36 -7.91 10.20
C HIS A 265 11.73 -7.04 8.99
N ASN A 266 10.98 -5.97 8.73
CA ASN A 266 11.29 -5.04 7.65
C ASN A 266 12.56 -4.23 7.93
N LEU A 267 12.81 -3.84 9.17
CA LEU A 267 14.04 -3.17 9.56
C LEU A 267 15.26 -4.10 9.41
N MET A 268 15.12 -5.41 9.72
CA MET A 268 16.18 -6.39 9.45
C MET A 268 16.57 -6.43 7.96
N GLU A 269 15.60 -6.41 7.05
CA GLU A 269 15.86 -6.34 5.61
C GLU A 269 16.48 -4.99 5.21
N LEU A 270 15.96 -3.87 5.71
CA LEU A 270 16.45 -2.53 5.38
C LEU A 270 17.90 -2.30 5.83
N VAL A 271 18.33 -2.86 6.97
CA VAL A 271 19.74 -2.76 7.41
C VAL A 271 20.69 -3.41 6.38
N LEU A 272 20.22 -4.39 5.62
CA LEU A 272 21.00 -5.07 4.58
C LEU A 272 20.95 -4.36 3.23
N VAL A 273 20.06 -3.38 3.05
CA VAL A 273 20.00 -2.58 1.82
C VAL A 273 21.21 -1.65 1.78
N ARG A 274 22.06 -1.87 0.77
CA ARG A 274 23.23 -1.03 0.49
C ARG A 274 22.78 0.25 -0.21
N ASP A 275 23.59 1.31 -0.09
CA ASP A 275 23.37 2.58 -0.77
C ASP A 275 22.06 3.30 -0.41
N LEU A 276 21.53 3.07 0.80
CA LEU A 276 20.52 3.97 1.36
C LEU A 276 21.09 5.38 1.45
N CYS A 277 20.33 6.35 0.93
CA CYS A 277 20.77 7.74 0.85
C CYS A 277 21.19 8.29 2.22
N GLY A 278 22.37 8.92 2.29
CA GLY A 278 22.88 9.59 3.48
C GLY A 278 22.79 11.11 3.32
N THR A 279 22.64 11.83 4.45
CA THR A 279 22.68 13.29 4.47
C THR A 279 23.66 13.72 5.57
N PHE A 280 24.60 14.61 5.25
CA PHE A 280 25.69 15.02 6.15
C PHE A 280 26.51 13.83 6.69
N CYS A 281 26.62 13.69 8.01
CA CYS A 281 27.43 12.69 8.73
C CYS A 281 26.61 11.45 9.14
N PHE A 282 25.33 11.38 8.79
CA PHE A 282 24.44 10.29 9.17
C PHE A 282 24.02 9.48 7.96
N SER A 283 24.32 8.18 8.01
CA SER A 283 23.80 7.22 7.03
C SER A 283 22.38 6.81 7.42
N MET A 284 21.45 6.77 6.46
CA MET A 284 20.11 6.19 6.72
C MET A 284 20.21 4.74 7.18
N GLN A 285 21.18 3.98 6.68
CA GLN A 285 21.43 2.61 7.14
C GLN A 285 21.79 2.57 8.64
N PHE A 286 22.55 3.55 9.13
CA PHE A 286 22.87 3.68 10.55
C PHE A 286 21.64 4.06 11.39
N VAL A 287 20.81 4.97 10.89
CA VAL A 287 19.53 5.34 11.53
C VAL A 287 18.61 4.13 11.66
N VAL A 288 18.42 3.38 10.57
CA VAL A 288 17.61 2.15 10.54
C VAL A 288 18.18 1.10 11.52
N ALA A 289 19.50 0.95 11.61
CA ALA A 289 20.13 0.05 12.57
C ALA A 289 19.87 0.47 14.03
N ILE A 290 19.95 1.76 14.34
CA ILE A 290 19.58 2.28 15.66
C ILE A 290 18.10 2.02 15.96
N GLU A 291 17.21 2.25 14.99
CA GLU A 291 15.77 2.01 15.16
C GLU A 291 15.47 0.53 15.44
N LEU A 292 16.14 -0.38 14.72
CA LEU A 292 16.04 -1.83 14.96
C LEU A 292 16.50 -2.18 16.38
N MET A 293 17.69 -1.74 16.77
CA MET A 293 18.23 -2.00 18.11
C MET A 293 17.35 -1.39 19.19
N GLY A 294 16.89 -0.16 19.00
CA GLY A 294 15.97 0.53 19.90
C GLY A 294 14.68 -0.25 20.10
N THR A 295 14.07 -0.73 19.02
CA THR A 295 12.84 -1.53 19.07
C THR A 295 13.00 -2.84 19.83
N LEU A 296 14.15 -3.53 19.65
CA LEU A 296 14.45 -4.79 20.35
C LEU A 296 14.76 -4.59 21.83
N VAL A 297 15.42 -3.49 22.19
CA VAL A 297 15.82 -3.18 23.58
C VAL A 297 14.69 -2.53 24.38
N LEU A 298 13.70 -1.93 23.71
CA LEU A 298 12.62 -1.16 24.33
C LEU A 298 11.90 -1.88 25.49
N PRO A 299 11.49 -3.16 25.39
CA PRO A 299 10.82 -3.85 26.51
C PRO A 299 11.71 -3.96 27.75
N ALA A 300 13.00 -4.25 27.56
CA ALA A 300 13.96 -4.35 28.65
C ALA A 300 14.23 -2.97 29.28
N ALA A 301 14.40 -1.93 28.44
CA ALA A 301 14.60 -0.56 28.91
C ALA A 301 13.48 -0.08 29.83
N ILE A 302 12.24 -0.48 29.56
CA ILE A 302 11.09 -0.08 30.36
C ILE A 302 10.98 -0.90 31.64
N ALA A 303 11.29 -2.19 31.60
CA ALA A 303 11.39 -3.01 32.81
C ALA A 303 12.44 -2.41 33.77
N PHE A 304 13.59 -1.99 33.25
CA PHE A 304 14.61 -1.27 34.03
C PHE A 304 14.13 0.09 34.52
N THR A 305 13.34 0.81 33.72
CA THR A 305 12.74 2.09 34.14
C THR A 305 11.82 1.89 35.35
N PHE A 306 10.93 0.89 35.32
CA PHE A 306 10.09 0.55 36.47
C PHE A 306 10.93 0.15 37.69
N TYR A 307 11.97 -0.66 37.49
CA TYR A 307 12.88 -1.05 38.57
C TYR A 307 13.55 0.16 39.23
N VAL A 308 14.12 1.08 38.45
CA VAL A 308 14.79 2.31 38.97
C VAL A 308 13.81 3.20 39.72
N VAL A 309 12.59 3.39 39.19
CA VAL A 309 11.56 4.21 39.83
C VAL A 309 11.12 3.58 41.15
N ILE A 310 10.79 2.28 41.16
CA ILE A 310 10.33 1.56 42.37
C ILE A 310 11.43 1.54 43.45
N THR A 311 12.66 1.20 43.08
CA THR A 311 13.78 1.16 44.03
C THR A 311 14.12 2.53 44.59
N SER A 312 13.98 3.60 43.80
CA SER A 312 14.19 4.98 44.29
C SER A 312 13.07 5.48 45.21
N ILE A 313 11.87 4.90 45.13
CA ILE A 313 10.77 5.20 46.06
C ILE A 313 10.96 4.45 47.38
N ILE A 314 11.37 3.18 47.31
CA ILE A 314 11.48 2.30 48.48
C ILE A 314 12.79 2.53 49.26
N ASN A 315 13.92 2.64 48.56
CA ASN A 315 15.23 2.72 49.17
C ASN A 315 15.70 4.18 49.29
N GLN A 316 16.34 4.50 50.40
CA GLN A 316 16.98 5.79 50.64
C GLN A 316 18.51 5.61 50.67
N PRO A 317 19.31 6.47 50.01
CA PRO A 317 18.89 7.62 49.21
C PRO A 317 18.40 7.24 47.80
N PRO A 318 17.52 8.05 47.18
CA PRO A 318 17.03 7.79 45.83
C PRO A 318 18.15 7.91 44.78
N GLN A 319 18.00 7.21 43.65
CA GLN A 319 18.97 7.23 42.56
C GLN A 319 18.80 8.50 41.70
N ILE A 320 19.30 9.64 42.20
CA ILE A 320 19.08 10.96 41.58
C ILE A 320 19.58 11.02 40.13
N ILE A 321 20.78 10.51 39.82
CA ILE A 321 21.36 10.60 38.46
C ILE A 321 20.49 9.86 37.42
N PRO A 322 20.12 8.58 37.61
CA PRO A 322 19.17 7.90 36.70
C PRO A 322 17.83 8.60 36.57
N LEU A 323 17.26 9.15 37.65
CA LEU A 323 15.97 9.85 37.61
C LEU A 323 16.05 11.15 36.79
N VAL A 324 17.13 11.91 36.92
CA VAL A 324 17.37 13.12 36.12
C VAL A 324 17.52 12.75 34.64
N LEU A 325 18.32 11.73 34.32
CA LEU A 325 18.49 11.27 32.94
C LEU A 325 17.16 10.79 32.35
N LEU A 326 16.37 10.02 33.10
CA LEU A 326 15.03 9.58 32.68
C LEU A 326 14.11 10.77 32.39
N GLY A 327 14.11 11.77 33.29
CA GLY A 327 13.36 13.01 33.12
C GLY A 327 13.77 13.78 31.87
N LEU A 328 15.06 13.83 31.55
CA LEU A 328 15.56 14.46 30.32
C LEU A 328 15.16 13.67 29.07
N ILE A 329 15.34 12.34 29.06
CA ILE A 329 15.03 11.50 27.89
C ILE A 329 13.54 11.55 27.55
N LEU A 330 12.65 11.48 28.55
CA LEU A 330 11.20 11.52 28.33
C LEU A 330 10.66 12.95 28.19
N GLY A 331 11.26 13.90 28.91
CA GLY A 331 10.79 15.29 28.99
C GLY A 331 11.26 16.18 27.83
N LEU A 332 12.50 15.99 27.34
CA LEU A 332 13.07 16.83 26.28
C LEU A 332 12.27 16.77 24.96
N PRO A 333 11.80 15.61 24.48
CA PRO A 333 10.88 15.57 23.33
C PRO A 333 9.59 16.36 23.59
N GLY A 334 9.04 16.27 24.80
CA GLY A 334 7.86 17.05 25.20
C GLY A 334 8.10 18.56 25.15
N VAL A 335 9.25 19.02 25.64
CA VAL A 335 9.65 20.44 25.58
C VAL A 335 9.80 20.91 24.14
N LEU A 336 10.48 20.13 23.29
CA LEU A 336 10.64 20.47 21.87
C LEU A 336 9.29 20.61 21.17
N VAL A 337 8.34 19.72 21.46
CA VAL A 337 6.99 19.81 20.92
C VAL A 337 6.25 21.04 21.42
N VAL A 338 6.33 21.38 22.72
CA VAL A 338 5.68 22.60 23.25
C VAL A 338 6.24 23.86 22.59
N VAL A 339 7.55 23.93 22.36
CA VAL A 339 8.20 25.07 21.72
C VAL A 339 7.87 25.16 20.22
N THR A 340 7.67 24.03 19.55
CA THR A 340 7.38 23.97 18.10
C THR A 340 5.87 23.92 17.78
N ALA A 341 5.00 23.66 18.76
CA ALA A 341 3.57 23.55 18.53
C ALA A 341 2.91 24.93 18.41
N HIS A 342 2.51 25.29 17.18
CA HIS A 342 1.80 26.55 16.89
C HIS A 342 0.30 26.51 17.22
N SER A 343 -0.23 25.40 17.75
CA SER A 343 -1.65 25.27 18.10
C SER A 343 -1.86 24.58 19.46
N PRO A 344 -2.68 25.17 20.36
CA PRO A 344 -2.96 24.61 21.68
C PRO A 344 -3.51 23.19 21.66
N SER A 345 -4.18 22.80 20.57
CA SER A 345 -4.72 21.44 20.44
C SER A 345 -3.61 20.39 20.45
N TYR A 346 -2.43 20.67 19.89
CA TYR A 346 -1.34 19.69 19.87
C TYR A 346 -0.79 19.43 21.26
N ILE A 347 -0.74 20.46 22.12
CA ILE A 347 -0.29 20.34 23.51
C ILE A 347 -1.22 19.39 24.28
N ILE A 348 -2.54 19.52 24.11
CA ILE A 348 -3.52 18.64 24.77
C ILE A 348 -3.33 17.18 24.33
N TRP A 349 -3.21 16.93 23.01
CA TRP A 349 -3.00 15.58 22.50
C TRP A 349 -1.66 14.99 22.93
N MET A 350 -0.62 15.82 23.03
CA MET A 350 0.67 15.41 23.57
C MET A 350 0.56 14.99 25.04
N LEU A 351 -0.16 15.76 25.89
CA LEU A 351 -0.36 15.38 27.29
C LEU A 351 -1.09 14.04 27.42
N ILE A 352 -2.14 13.82 26.62
CA ILE A 352 -2.84 12.52 26.57
C ILE A 352 -1.86 11.40 26.17
N TYR A 353 -1.00 11.65 25.18
CA TYR A 353 0.01 10.69 24.76
C TYR A 353 1.04 10.38 25.85
N LEU A 354 1.54 11.41 26.55
CA LEU A 354 2.48 11.26 27.66
C LEU A 354 1.92 10.38 28.78
N LEU A 355 0.64 10.58 29.13
CA LEU A 355 -0.06 9.72 30.12
C LEU A 355 -0.21 8.27 29.62
N SER A 356 -0.30 8.07 28.31
CA SER A 356 -0.42 6.75 27.68
C SER A 356 0.91 6.08 27.35
N LEU A 357 2.07 6.69 27.66
CA LEU A 357 3.39 6.11 27.40
C LEU A 357 3.57 4.68 27.93
N PRO A 358 3.04 4.29 29.11
CA PRO A 358 3.10 2.89 29.55
C PRO A 358 2.39 1.93 28.59
N ILE A 359 1.30 2.36 27.96
CA ILE A 359 0.60 1.53 26.98
C ILE A 359 1.46 1.37 25.72
N TRP A 360 1.98 2.48 25.20
CA TRP A 360 2.76 2.51 23.96
C TRP A 360 4.10 1.81 24.04
N ASN A 361 4.79 1.97 25.16
CA ASN A 361 6.14 1.46 25.32
C ASN A 361 6.13 0.09 25.99
N PHE A 362 5.22 -0.21 26.92
CA PHE A 362 5.24 -1.49 27.65
C PHE A 362 4.18 -2.47 27.15
N VAL A 363 2.89 -2.12 27.26
CA VAL A 363 1.79 -3.08 27.04
C VAL A 363 1.77 -3.58 25.60
N LEU A 364 1.81 -2.67 24.62
CA LEU A 364 1.71 -3.04 23.20
C LEU A 364 2.96 -3.81 22.72
N PRO A 365 4.21 -3.38 22.99
CA PRO A 365 5.39 -4.14 22.58
C PRO A 365 5.49 -5.49 23.28
N THR A 366 5.25 -5.56 24.60
CA THR A 366 5.28 -6.85 25.33
C THR A 366 4.25 -7.83 24.76
N TYR A 367 3.04 -7.37 24.46
CA TYR A 367 2.04 -8.23 23.81
C TYR A 367 2.49 -8.67 22.41
N ALA A 368 3.07 -7.78 21.63
CA ALA A 368 3.55 -8.09 20.29
C ALA A 368 4.65 -9.16 20.30
N PHE A 369 5.63 -9.02 21.20
CA PHE A 369 6.70 -10.00 21.41
C PHE A 369 6.19 -11.33 22.00
N TRP A 370 5.19 -11.30 22.89
CA TRP A 370 4.58 -12.53 23.40
C TRP A 370 3.86 -13.29 22.27
N LYS A 371 3.16 -12.56 21.39
CA LYS A 371 2.35 -13.10 20.29
C LYS A 371 3.05 -12.91 18.94
N PHE A 372 4.36 -13.14 18.91
CA PHE A 372 5.18 -12.90 17.73
C PHE A 372 4.85 -13.85 16.56
N ASP A 373 4.25 -14.99 16.86
CA ASP A 373 3.78 -16.02 15.92
C ASP A 373 2.27 -15.93 15.59
N ASP A 374 1.58 -14.89 16.06
CA ASP A 374 0.13 -14.73 15.84
C ASP A 374 -0.20 -13.86 14.61
N PHE A 375 -0.62 -14.55 13.55
CA PHE A 375 -0.99 -13.96 12.26
C PHE A 375 -2.50 -13.66 12.11
N SER A 376 -3.29 -13.73 13.19
CA SER A 376 -4.76 -13.64 13.14
C SER A 376 -5.37 -12.27 12.76
N TRP A 377 -4.55 -11.26 12.44
CA TRP A 377 -5.06 -9.93 12.12
C TRP A 377 -5.39 -9.80 10.64
N GLY A 378 -6.66 -9.50 10.35
CA GLY A 378 -7.12 -9.40 8.98
C GLY A 378 -7.09 -10.76 8.29
N ASP A 379 -7.55 -11.81 8.98
CA ASP A 379 -7.71 -13.17 8.45
C ASP A 379 -8.70 -13.22 7.28
N THR A 380 -8.31 -12.64 6.14
CA THR A 380 -8.97 -12.78 4.85
C THR A 380 -8.93 -14.24 4.38
N ARG A 381 -8.02 -15.05 4.93
CA ARG A 381 -7.79 -16.46 4.58
C ARG A 381 -8.47 -17.47 5.51
N LYS A 382 -9.11 -17.05 6.62
CA LYS A 382 -9.88 -17.99 7.46
C LYS A 382 -11.28 -18.19 6.88
N THR A 383 -11.52 -19.38 6.35
CA THR A 383 -12.87 -19.90 6.07
C THR A 383 -13.45 -20.44 7.38
N ALA A 384 -14.75 -20.22 7.61
CA ALA A 384 -15.42 -20.71 8.81
C ALA A 384 -15.51 -22.26 8.76
N GLY A 385 -14.89 -22.94 9.73
CA GLY A 385 -15.01 -24.39 9.93
C GLY A 385 -13.70 -25.17 10.09
N GLU A 386 -12.56 -24.60 9.71
CA GLU A 386 -11.27 -25.28 9.88
C GLU A 386 -10.71 -25.10 11.29
N LYS A 387 -10.57 -26.22 12.01
CA LYS A 387 -9.74 -26.27 13.21
C LYS A 387 -8.30 -25.99 12.80
N THR A 388 -7.77 -24.87 13.29
CA THR A 388 -6.38 -24.43 13.18
C THR A 388 -5.38 -25.61 13.25
N LYS A 389 -4.79 -25.96 12.11
CA LYS A 389 -3.35 -26.25 12.08
C LYS A 389 -2.64 -24.94 11.71
N LYS A 390 -1.48 -24.74 12.30
CA LYS A 390 -0.69 -23.49 12.33
C LYS A 390 -0.60 -22.80 10.97
N ALA A 391 -0.53 -21.47 11.03
CA ALA A 391 -0.31 -20.54 9.91
C ALA A 391 0.56 -21.14 8.79
N GLY A 392 -0.10 -21.51 7.69
CA GLY A 392 0.47 -22.25 6.58
C GLY A 392 -0.64 -22.98 5.83
N LEU A 393 -1.61 -22.24 5.27
CA LEU A 393 -2.45 -22.81 4.21
C LEU A 393 -1.71 -22.57 2.90
N GLU A 394 -0.74 -23.45 2.67
CA GLU A 394 -0.57 -24.05 1.36
C GLU A 394 -1.94 -24.55 0.89
N TYR A 395 -2.28 -24.28 -0.36
CA TYR A 395 -3.05 -25.27 -1.08
C TYR A 395 -2.12 -26.49 -1.15
N GLU A 396 -2.30 -27.50 -0.29
CA GLU A 396 -1.62 -28.81 -0.41
C GLU A 396 -2.16 -29.53 -1.68
N GLY A 397 -1.94 -28.91 -2.82
CA GLY A 397 -2.29 -29.42 -4.14
C GLY A 397 -1.39 -28.75 -5.16
N GLU A 398 -0.75 -29.56 -6.01
CA GLU A 398 0.04 -29.03 -7.12
C GLU A 398 -0.84 -28.07 -7.94
N PHE A 399 -0.39 -26.83 -8.06
CA PHE A 399 -1.07 -25.84 -8.87
C PHE A 399 -0.96 -26.24 -10.35
N ASP A 400 -2.06 -26.73 -10.91
CA ASP A 400 -2.14 -27.08 -12.32
C ASP A 400 -2.18 -25.82 -13.19
N SER A 401 -0.99 -25.38 -13.60
CA SER A 401 -0.81 -24.23 -14.48
C SER A 401 -1.45 -24.40 -15.87
N SER A 402 -1.72 -25.63 -16.30
CA SER A 402 -2.35 -25.91 -17.61
C SER A 402 -3.79 -25.40 -17.69
N LYS A 403 -4.44 -25.16 -16.55
CA LYS A 403 -5.79 -24.59 -16.47
C LYS A 403 -5.84 -23.10 -16.79
N ILE A 404 -4.70 -22.41 -16.82
CA ILE A 404 -4.63 -20.98 -17.12
C ILE A 404 -4.18 -20.77 -18.56
N THR A 405 -5.07 -20.17 -19.34
CA THR A 405 -4.74 -19.74 -20.70
C THR A 405 -3.87 -18.48 -20.65
N MET A 406 -2.64 -18.58 -21.15
CA MET A 406 -1.68 -17.49 -21.26
C MET A 406 -1.39 -17.21 -22.73
N LYS A 407 -1.77 -16.03 -23.23
CA LYS A 407 -1.60 -15.64 -24.64
C LYS A 407 -1.18 -14.18 -24.74
N ARG A 408 -0.56 -13.77 -25.84
CA ARG A 408 -0.34 -12.33 -26.11
C ARG A 408 -1.67 -11.66 -26.42
N TRP A 409 -1.77 -10.35 -26.17
CA TRP A 409 -2.99 -9.59 -26.44
C TRP A 409 -3.47 -9.75 -27.90
N ALA A 410 -2.55 -9.67 -28.86
CA ALA A 410 -2.84 -9.81 -30.28
C ALA A 410 -3.41 -11.19 -30.65
N GLU A 411 -3.07 -12.24 -29.91
CA GLU A 411 -3.60 -13.59 -30.12
C GLU A 411 -5.04 -13.68 -29.61
N PHE A 412 -5.34 -13.13 -28.43
CA PHE A 412 -6.70 -13.05 -27.91
C PHE A 412 -7.63 -12.27 -28.85
N GLU A 413 -7.19 -11.12 -29.36
CA GLU A 413 -7.97 -10.32 -30.30
C GLU A 413 -8.20 -11.04 -31.63
N ARG A 414 -7.18 -11.74 -32.15
CA ARG A 414 -7.33 -12.56 -33.36
C ARG A 414 -8.40 -13.64 -33.18
N GLU A 415 -8.37 -14.36 -32.07
CA GLU A 415 -9.37 -15.40 -31.77
C GLU A 415 -10.77 -14.83 -31.57
N LYS A 416 -10.88 -13.67 -30.93
CA LYS A 416 -12.16 -12.98 -30.74
C LYS A 416 -12.73 -12.52 -32.08
N ARG A 417 -11.90 -11.96 -32.97
CA ARG A 417 -12.30 -11.60 -34.34
C ARG A 417 -12.76 -12.82 -35.12
N THR A 418 -11.98 -13.91 -35.14
CA THR A 418 -12.38 -15.16 -35.82
C THR A 418 -13.69 -15.72 -35.27
N ARG A 419 -13.90 -15.70 -33.94
CA ARG A 419 -15.18 -16.11 -33.33
C ARG A 419 -16.34 -15.20 -33.74
N SER A 420 -16.13 -13.89 -33.78
CA SER A 420 -17.17 -12.93 -34.22
C SER A 420 -17.51 -13.09 -35.70
N THR A 421 -16.53 -13.32 -36.58
CA THR A 421 -16.76 -13.59 -38.00
C THR A 421 -17.48 -14.92 -38.21
N TYR A 422 -17.14 -15.95 -37.43
CA TYR A 422 -17.82 -17.25 -37.49
C TYR A 422 -19.30 -17.17 -37.06
N TRP A 423 -19.61 -16.39 -36.01
CA TRP A 423 -21.00 -16.16 -35.58
C TRP A 423 -21.77 -15.25 -36.56
N GLY A 424 -21.14 -14.20 -37.10
CA GLY A 424 -21.74 -13.37 -38.15
C GLY A 424 -22.04 -14.14 -39.44
N SER A 425 -21.22 -15.14 -39.78
CA SER A 425 -21.51 -16.07 -40.89
C SER A 425 -22.62 -17.08 -40.58
N ARG A 426 -22.93 -17.35 -39.30
CA ARG A 426 -24.04 -18.25 -38.92
C ARG A 426 -25.39 -17.53 -38.96
N ASP A 427 -25.45 -16.27 -38.53
CA ASP A 427 -26.67 -15.46 -38.62
C ASP A 427 -27.05 -15.15 -40.08
N ASN A 428 -26.07 -15.01 -40.96
CA ASN A 428 -26.30 -14.85 -42.41
C ASN A 428 -26.79 -16.12 -43.12
N VAL A 429 -26.75 -17.29 -42.48
CA VAL A 429 -27.21 -18.56 -43.08
C VAL A 429 -28.67 -18.87 -42.67
N GLN A 430 -29.25 -18.16 -41.70
CA GLN A 430 -30.62 -18.39 -41.24
C GLN A 430 -31.65 -17.35 -41.69
N SER A 431 -31.23 -16.25 -42.32
CA SER A 431 -32.15 -15.30 -42.98
C SER A 431 -31.83 -15.14 -44.46
N GLY A 432 -32.34 -16.07 -45.27
CA GLY A 432 -32.41 -15.89 -46.72
C GLY A 432 -33.41 -14.78 -47.08
N SER A 433 -32.94 -13.54 -47.18
CA SER A 433 -33.51 -12.50 -48.05
C SER A 433 -32.53 -11.35 -48.18
N TRP A 434 -31.93 -11.25 -49.36
CA TRP A 434 -31.11 -10.13 -49.79
C TRP A 434 -31.98 -8.87 -49.94
N ILE A 435 -31.68 -7.83 -49.17
CA ILE A 435 -32.10 -6.46 -49.46
C ILE A 435 -30.81 -5.60 -49.51
N PRO A 436 -30.49 -4.95 -50.63
CA PRO A 436 -29.33 -4.06 -50.68
C PRO A 436 -29.65 -2.77 -49.91
N SER A 437 -28.84 -2.43 -48.91
CA SER A 437 -28.87 -1.09 -48.30
C SER A 437 -28.08 -0.09 -49.15
N PRO A 438 -28.47 1.21 -49.18
CA PRO A 438 -27.86 2.21 -50.05
C PRO A 438 -26.45 2.57 -49.57
N GLY A 439 -25.53 2.71 -50.53
CA GLY A 439 -24.13 3.01 -50.28
C GLY A 439 -23.92 4.37 -49.61
N HIS A 440 -23.12 4.36 -48.55
CA HIS A 440 -22.35 5.52 -48.12
C HIS A 440 -20.92 5.35 -48.62
N THR A 441 -20.58 6.13 -49.65
CA THR A 441 -19.22 6.39 -50.10
C THR A 441 -18.44 7.09 -48.99
N TYR A 442 -17.40 6.43 -48.48
CA TYR A 442 -16.34 7.08 -47.71
C TYR A 442 -15.36 7.72 -48.69
N ASP A 443 -15.16 9.02 -48.55
CA ASP A 443 -14.21 9.83 -49.31
C ASP A 443 -12.85 9.77 -48.59
N ASP A 444 -11.97 8.87 -49.03
CA ASP A 444 -10.59 8.77 -48.57
C ASP A 444 -9.73 9.79 -49.33
N ASN A 445 -9.61 11.01 -48.81
CA ASN A 445 -8.58 11.97 -49.25
C ASN A 445 -8.36 13.08 -48.22
N TYR A 446 -7.66 12.80 -47.12
CA TYR A 446 -6.97 13.85 -46.37
C TYR A 446 -5.82 13.20 -45.60
N TYR A 447 -4.66 13.10 -46.24
CA TYR A 447 -3.29 13.25 -45.69
C TYR A 447 -2.34 12.85 -46.84
N SER A 448 -2.11 13.79 -47.76
CA SER A 448 -0.89 13.79 -48.56
C SER A 448 -0.04 14.95 -48.05
N ASP A 449 1.12 14.59 -47.52
CA ASP A 449 2.16 15.51 -47.11
C ASP A 449 2.62 16.36 -48.30
N ASN A 450 2.83 17.64 -48.06
CA ASN A 450 3.70 18.46 -48.89
C ASN A 450 4.43 19.50 -48.02
N GLN A 451 5.76 19.34 -48.03
CA GLN A 451 6.85 20.31 -47.83
C GLN A 451 7.07 20.97 -46.47
#